data_AF-A0A0C3CGZ0-F1
#
_entry.id   AF-A0A0C3CGZ0-F1
#
_cell.length_a   1.000
_cell.length_b   1.000
_cell.length_c   1.000
_cell.angle_alpha   90.00
_cell.angle_beta   90.00
_cell.angle_gamma   90.00
#
_symmetry.space_group_name_H-M   'P 1'
#
loop_
_entity.id
_entity.type
_entity.pdbx_description
1 polymer ?
#
loop_
_entity_poly.entity_id
_entity_poly.type
_entity_poly.pdbx_seq_one_letter_code
_entity_poly.pdbx_strand_id
1 'polypeptide(L)'
;MSREIDINHACISCNFCATWSRGEPDDNVRSITISRNERSDILPTSITATDPVNQLRTNAQVLWYLLQPENDRYVCTQGTGGQPYSATEFLEFLVQEPKEVRVLLDVGAQMLEMTNQQLVQHWLSLRKDVAAGVFFDDMDNLSVLTQDGVVEPFHSSSFSQLLNQCVVYLDDAHTRGTDLKLPLNFRAMVTLGPKVTKDRLVQGCMRMRKLGHGQSVVFCAPPEVDRRIREIENIRSSRRVKVNDVLSWAMFNTCADIEGHIPHWVEQGVNFHARQAANATFEAANSAVELLKNAWLQPAARSLTEMYGLSVKSSVSSDSVNDIPAMRERLRTLGITALRDAHMEEEQEREVSHEVEQELQLERPPRVSPAIHFLDEEVRRFVRQGIIAKNSDVFLPLMTPLRSQTDTLSPPNPWSTHLLATRDFMTTTKKARETFKMTDYLRPVNWIVSRELNNKGGMVLVVMSPFEVSTLLEDIRKSKYVRLHMYAPRTTQAMKPFDDLTFYCVPPLSPSGRTALASLSLDMRSQLNIWAGQLYLDEYETYLYLCLLLGVSSSETAGYSSVQGDRFVPRTGRIGEMEDVCLFDESPLTLLKMLFGLRRKGMSYQQTHVGKILHARLLSREDFEE
;
A
#
# COMPACT_ATOMS: atom_id res chain seq x y z
N MET A 1 10.82 -9.63 -22.70
CA MET A 1 10.32 -9.27 -21.36
C MET A 1 10.08 -7.77 -21.34
N SER A 2 8.89 -7.36 -21.77
CA SER A 2 8.44 -5.97 -21.70
C SER A 2 8.01 -5.71 -20.26
N ARG A 3 8.66 -4.79 -19.55
CA ARG A 3 8.20 -4.36 -18.23
C ARG A 3 7.08 -3.34 -18.44
N GLU A 4 5.85 -3.73 -18.17
CA GLU A 4 4.76 -2.79 -17.92
C GLU A 4 5.08 -2.05 -16.62
N ILE A 5 5.14 -0.72 -16.68
CA ILE A 5 5.25 0.15 -15.50
C ILE A 5 4.07 1.11 -15.63
N ASP A 6 3.16 1.04 -14.67
CA ASP A 6 2.07 2.00 -14.52
C ASP A 6 2.64 3.28 -13.87
N ILE A 7 2.74 4.37 -14.64
CA ILE A 7 3.45 5.61 -14.26
C ILE A 7 2.43 6.64 -13.69
N ASN A 8 1.47 6.21 -12.88
CA ASN A 8 0.33 7.07 -12.52
C ASN A 8 0.27 7.55 -11.06
N HIS A 9 1.17 7.12 -10.15
CA HIS A 9 1.06 7.48 -8.72
C HIS A 9 2.38 7.88 -8.02
N ALA A 10 3.24 8.64 -8.68
CA ALA A 10 4.36 9.32 -8.01
C ALA A 10 4.45 10.76 -8.53
N CYS A 11 4.79 11.70 -7.64
CA CYS A 11 5.02 13.12 -7.89
C CYS A 11 5.30 13.42 -9.38
N ILE A 12 4.45 14.23 -10.02
CA ILE A 12 4.58 14.58 -11.45
C ILE A 12 5.99 15.16 -11.74
N SER A 13 6.57 15.87 -10.76
CA SER A 13 7.97 16.33 -10.74
C SER A 13 9.01 15.20 -10.84
N CYS A 14 8.79 14.05 -10.21
CA CYS A 14 9.68 12.88 -10.29
C CYS A 14 9.50 12.09 -11.60
N ASN A 15 8.27 11.97 -12.10
CA ASN A 15 7.99 11.15 -13.28
C ASN A 15 8.52 11.77 -14.57
N PHE A 16 8.42 13.09 -14.75
CA PHE A 16 9.04 13.71 -15.92
C PHE A 16 10.57 13.69 -15.86
N CYS A 17 11.17 13.88 -14.68
CA CYS A 17 12.62 13.75 -14.50
C CYS A 17 13.12 12.34 -14.90
N ALA A 18 12.37 11.29 -14.51
CA ALA A 18 12.65 9.92 -14.93
C ALA A 18 12.48 9.69 -16.44
N THR A 19 11.53 10.37 -17.11
CA THR A 19 11.36 10.26 -18.57
C THR A 19 12.47 10.93 -19.37
N TRP A 20 12.97 12.10 -18.95
CA TRP A 20 14.14 12.75 -19.57
C TRP A 20 15.40 11.89 -19.40
N SER A 21 15.63 11.35 -18.20
CA SER A 21 16.76 10.43 -17.94
C SER A 21 16.66 9.08 -18.67
N ARG A 22 15.47 8.64 -19.09
CA ARG A 22 15.27 7.39 -19.86
C ARG A 22 15.29 7.58 -21.38
N GLY A 23 15.30 8.83 -21.86
CA GLY A 23 15.34 9.19 -23.27
C GLY A 23 16.75 9.26 -23.86
N GLU A 24 17.77 8.68 -23.22
CA GLU A 24 19.10 8.54 -23.81
C GLU A 24 19.06 7.58 -25.02
N PRO A 25 19.74 7.92 -26.14
CA PRO A 25 19.85 7.02 -27.27
C PRO A 25 20.79 5.85 -26.90
N ASP A 26 20.21 4.77 -26.40
CA ASP A 26 20.84 3.46 -26.30
C ASP A 26 20.66 2.74 -27.65
N ASP A 27 21.66 2.01 -28.16
CA ASP A 27 21.60 1.23 -29.43
C ASP A 27 20.46 0.17 -29.44
N ASN A 28 19.79 -0.03 -28.31
CA ASN A 28 18.58 -0.82 -28.19
C ASN A 28 17.35 0.10 -28.15
N VAL A 29 16.53 0.08 -29.21
CA VAL A 29 15.24 0.78 -29.29
C VAL A 29 14.37 0.39 -28.08
N ARG A 30 14.32 1.26 -27.06
CA ARG A 30 13.40 1.13 -25.93
C ARG A 30 12.04 1.71 -26.34
N SER A 31 11.10 0.85 -26.72
CA SER A 31 9.72 1.26 -26.91
C SER A 31 9.07 1.50 -25.54
N ILE A 32 8.68 2.75 -25.28
CA ILE A 32 7.84 3.11 -24.12
C ILE A 32 6.43 3.33 -24.67
N THR A 33 5.48 2.52 -24.24
CA THR A 33 4.07 2.69 -24.61
C THR A 33 3.43 3.70 -23.66
N ILE A 34 3.21 4.93 -24.15
CA ILE A 34 2.44 5.95 -23.45
C ILE A 34 1.03 5.94 -24.05
N SER A 35 0.02 5.66 -23.24
CA SER A 35 -1.37 5.47 -23.70
C SER A 35 -2.13 6.76 -24.01
N ARG A 36 -1.46 7.92 -24.08
CA ARG A 36 -2.08 9.24 -24.28
C ARG A 36 -1.38 10.03 -25.37
N ASN A 37 -2.09 10.27 -26.47
CA ASN A 37 -1.56 10.98 -27.62
C ASN A 37 -1.49 12.51 -27.39
N GLU A 38 -2.33 13.08 -26.52
CA GLU A 38 -2.46 14.54 -26.39
C GLU A 38 -1.43 15.20 -25.48
N ARG A 39 -0.67 14.41 -24.72
CA ARG A 39 0.48 14.91 -23.94
C ARG A 39 1.81 14.74 -24.69
N SER A 40 1.77 14.38 -25.97
CA SER A 40 2.97 14.25 -26.80
C SER A 40 3.79 15.53 -26.85
N ASP A 41 3.10 16.67 -26.74
CA ASP A 41 3.69 18.00 -26.83
C ASP A 41 4.64 18.30 -25.67
N ILE A 42 4.41 17.72 -24.50
CA ILE A 42 5.25 17.86 -23.30
C ILE A 42 6.18 16.66 -23.07
N LEU A 43 6.39 15.80 -24.08
CA LEU A 43 7.42 14.76 -23.98
C LEU A 43 8.84 15.36 -24.06
N PRO A 44 9.85 14.69 -23.49
CA PRO A 44 11.25 15.01 -23.75
C PRO A 44 11.55 15.16 -25.23
N THR A 45 12.42 16.10 -25.61
CA THR A 45 12.76 16.36 -27.01
C THR A 45 13.40 15.17 -27.73
N SER A 46 13.97 14.22 -26.99
CA SER A 46 14.52 12.97 -27.53
C SER A 46 13.48 11.89 -27.80
N ILE A 47 12.23 12.07 -27.38
CA ILE A 47 11.15 11.09 -27.55
C ILE A 47 10.17 11.58 -28.61
N THR A 48 9.95 10.75 -29.62
CA THR A 48 8.91 10.95 -30.63
C THR A 48 7.72 10.04 -30.34
N ALA A 49 6.54 10.64 -30.22
CA ALA A 49 5.30 9.88 -30.14
C ALA A 49 5.06 9.19 -31.49
N THR A 50 4.75 7.89 -31.45
CA THR A 50 4.31 7.13 -32.62
C THR A 50 2.94 6.54 -32.30
N ASP A 51 2.03 6.50 -33.28
CA ASP A 51 0.70 5.89 -33.14
C ASP A 51 0.64 4.56 -33.92
N PRO A 52 1.23 3.46 -33.39
CA PRO A 52 1.27 2.20 -34.10
C PRO A 52 -0.09 1.48 -34.18
N VAL A 53 -1.12 1.93 -33.44
CA VAL A 53 -2.41 1.21 -33.29
C VAL A 53 -3.59 2.01 -33.84
N ASN A 54 -3.37 3.10 -34.59
CA ASN A 54 -4.43 4.01 -35.03
C ASN A 54 -5.31 4.52 -33.87
N GLN A 55 -4.70 4.86 -32.73
CA GLN A 55 -5.37 5.46 -31.58
C GLN A 55 -6.08 6.76 -31.95
N LEU A 56 -5.56 7.52 -32.93
CA LEU A 56 -6.24 8.70 -33.49
C LEU A 56 -7.64 8.39 -34.02
N ARG A 57 -7.79 7.26 -34.75
CA ARG A 57 -9.09 6.81 -35.25
C ARG A 57 -10.03 6.45 -34.11
N THR A 58 -9.50 5.79 -33.08
CA THR A 58 -10.29 5.40 -31.89
C THR A 58 -10.76 6.65 -31.13
N ASN A 59 -9.89 7.64 -30.92
CA ASN A 59 -10.24 8.90 -30.26
C ASN A 59 -11.33 9.66 -31.02
N ALA A 60 -11.18 9.79 -32.34
CA ALA A 60 -12.19 10.42 -33.19
C ALA A 60 -13.52 9.65 -33.17
N GLN A 61 -13.47 8.32 -33.14
CA GLN A 61 -14.65 7.47 -33.06
C GLN A 61 -15.40 7.63 -31.74
N VAL A 62 -14.69 7.75 -30.61
CA VAL A 62 -15.35 8.01 -29.32
C VAL A 62 -16.00 9.39 -29.27
N LEU A 63 -15.32 10.43 -29.77
CA LEU A 63 -15.92 11.76 -29.89
C LEU A 63 -17.16 11.74 -30.79
N TRP A 64 -17.11 10.99 -31.89
CA TRP A 64 -18.26 10.79 -32.78
C TRP A 64 -19.43 10.11 -32.05
N TYR A 65 -19.18 9.10 -31.21
CA TYR A 65 -20.22 8.49 -30.38
C TYR A 65 -20.82 9.49 -29.40
N LEU A 66 -19.99 10.31 -28.73
CA LEU A 66 -20.47 11.33 -27.79
C LEU A 66 -21.32 12.41 -28.46
N LEU A 67 -21.06 12.73 -29.72
CA LEU A 67 -21.82 13.69 -30.51
C LEU A 67 -23.14 13.13 -31.08
N GLN A 68 -23.45 11.84 -30.87
CA GLN A 68 -24.71 11.27 -31.36
C GLN A 68 -25.94 11.90 -30.67
N PRO A 69 -27.10 11.97 -31.36
CA PRO A 69 -28.31 12.59 -30.81
C PRO A 69 -28.79 11.97 -29.49
N GLU A 70 -28.55 10.67 -29.26
CA GLU A 70 -28.92 10.02 -28.00
C GLU A 70 -28.21 10.62 -26.77
N ASN A 71 -27.03 11.22 -27.00
CA ASN A 71 -26.17 11.79 -25.98
C ASN A 71 -26.32 13.31 -25.86
N ASP A 72 -27.06 14.01 -26.75
CA ASP A 72 -27.23 15.48 -26.76
C ASP A 72 -28.15 16.01 -25.64
N ARG A 73 -27.87 15.58 -24.40
CA ARG A 73 -28.49 16.03 -23.17
C ARG A 73 -27.40 16.56 -22.24
N TYR A 74 -27.55 17.82 -21.88
CA TYR A 74 -26.75 18.50 -20.87
C TYR A 74 -27.67 19.11 -19.80
N VAL A 75 -27.20 19.12 -18.55
CA VAL A 75 -27.91 19.67 -17.40
C VAL A 75 -26.97 20.55 -16.57
N CYS A 76 -27.41 21.76 -16.23
CA CYS A 76 -26.80 22.53 -15.15
C CYS A 76 -27.51 22.16 -13.83
N THR A 77 -26.78 21.59 -12.88
CA THR A 77 -27.29 21.12 -11.58
C THR A 77 -27.26 22.27 -10.59
N GLN A 78 -28.34 23.06 -10.57
CA GLN A 78 -28.46 24.27 -9.76
C GLN A 78 -29.74 24.25 -8.91
N GLY A 79 -29.59 24.52 -7.62
CA GLY A 79 -30.65 24.66 -6.63
C GLY A 79 -31.47 25.94 -6.78
N THR A 80 -32.50 26.06 -5.95
CA THR A 80 -33.27 27.30 -5.81
C THR A 80 -32.36 28.42 -5.31
N GLY A 81 -32.06 29.40 -6.16
CA GLY A 81 -31.15 30.52 -5.85
C GLY A 81 -29.77 30.45 -6.52
N GLY A 82 -29.53 29.49 -7.42
CA GLY A 82 -28.29 29.43 -8.21
C GLY A 82 -27.08 28.81 -7.50
N GLN A 83 -27.30 28.17 -6.35
CA GLN A 83 -26.30 27.37 -5.64
C GLN A 83 -26.13 26.00 -6.32
N PRO A 84 -24.94 25.36 -6.23
CA PRO A 84 -24.77 23.98 -6.66
C PRO A 84 -25.66 23.04 -5.84
N TYR A 85 -26.09 21.92 -6.43
CA TYR A 85 -26.75 20.86 -5.68
C TYR A 85 -25.77 20.21 -4.69
N SER A 86 -26.27 19.90 -3.50
CA SER A 86 -25.66 18.90 -2.61
C SER A 86 -25.70 17.50 -3.25
N ALA A 87 -24.89 16.57 -2.74
CA ALA A 87 -24.88 15.19 -3.23
C ALA A 87 -26.26 14.51 -3.12
N THR A 88 -27.05 14.82 -2.09
CA THR A 88 -28.44 14.34 -1.95
C THR A 88 -29.36 14.90 -3.03
N GLU A 89 -29.37 16.22 -3.22
CA GLU A 89 -30.24 16.88 -4.23
C GLU A 89 -29.87 16.43 -5.64
N PHE A 90 -28.58 16.19 -5.88
CA PHE A 90 -28.09 15.65 -7.14
C PHE A 90 -28.65 14.25 -7.42
N LEU A 91 -28.63 13.34 -6.42
CA LEU A 91 -29.17 12.00 -6.57
C LEU A 91 -30.70 12.00 -6.73
N GLU A 92 -31.41 12.88 -6.03
CA GLU A 92 -32.85 13.08 -6.22
C GLU A 92 -33.17 13.55 -7.65
N PHE A 93 -32.39 14.49 -8.17
CA PHE A 93 -32.49 14.94 -9.56
C PHE A 93 -32.17 13.82 -10.55
N LEU A 94 -31.11 13.04 -10.30
CA LEU A 94 -30.67 11.94 -11.16
C LEU A 94 -31.78 10.90 -11.35
N VAL A 95 -32.50 10.56 -10.27
CA VAL A 95 -33.60 9.60 -10.28
C VAL A 95 -34.83 10.12 -11.05
N GLN A 96 -34.99 11.44 -11.15
CA GLN A 96 -36.09 12.08 -11.88
C GLN A 96 -35.81 12.31 -13.38
N GLU A 97 -34.62 11.97 -13.88
CA GLU A 97 -34.31 12.16 -15.29
C GLU A 97 -35.29 11.37 -16.20
N PRO A 98 -35.78 11.97 -17.31
CA PRO A 98 -36.84 11.36 -18.13
C PRO A 98 -36.51 9.99 -18.72
N LYS A 99 -35.22 9.74 -18.98
CA LYS A 99 -34.72 8.41 -19.33
C LYS A 99 -33.85 7.92 -18.19
N GLU A 100 -34.18 6.73 -17.72
CA GLU A 100 -33.51 6.06 -16.63
C GLU A 100 -31.98 6.10 -16.74
N VAL A 101 -31.33 6.50 -15.65
CA VAL A 101 -29.88 6.46 -15.47
C VAL A 101 -29.54 5.33 -14.49
N ARG A 102 -28.63 4.43 -14.90
CA ARG A 102 -28.17 3.28 -14.09
C ARG A 102 -26.71 3.41 -13.64
N VAL A 103 -25.98 4.38 -14.19
CA VAL A 103 -24.55 4.56 -13.92
C VAL A 103 -24.26 6.02 -13.61
N LEU A 104 -23.49 6.29 -12.58
CA LEU A 104 -22.95 7.61 -12.27
C LEU A 104 -21.43 7.54 -12.40
N LEU A 105 -20.89 8.35 -13.29
CA LEU A 105 -19.46 8.49 -13.56
C LEU A 105 -19.02 9.86 -13.06
N ASP A 106 -18.38 9.90 -11.89
CA ASP A 106 -17.96 11.16 -11.26
C ASP A 106 -16.59 11.63 -11.77
N VAL A 107 -16.51 11.88 -13.08
CA VAL A 107 -15.27 12.36 -13.74
C VAL A 107 -14.85 13.75 -13.25
N GLY A 108 -15.82 14.54 -12.78
CA GLY A 108 -15.61 15.87 -12.26
C GLY A 108 -15.25 15.96 -10.77
N ALA A 109 -15.18 14.84 -10.05
CA ALA A 109 -15.03 14.79 -8.60
C ALA A 109 -16.02 15.73 -7.87
N GLN A 110 -17.30 15.64 -8.24
CA GLN A 110 -18.39 16.47 -7.72
C GLN A 110 -19.10 15.84 -6.52
N MET A 111 -18.88 14.56 -6.23
CA MET A 111 -19.57 13.81 -5.17
C MET A 111 -18.75 13.69 -3.87
N LEU A 112 -18.03 14.75 -3.48
CA LEU A 112 -17.10 14.74 -2.35
C LEU A 112 -17.78 14.77 -0.96
N GLU A 113 -19.07 15.10 -0.90
CA GLU A 113 -19.82 15.23 0.37
C GLU A 113 -20.19 13.88 1.02
N MET A 114 -20.05 12.77 0.27
CA MET A 114 -20.41 11.42 0.72
C MET A 114 -19.29 10.45 0.40
N THR A 115 -19.14 9.41 1.23
CA THR A 115 -18.34 8.25 0.82
C THR A 115 -19.05 7.49 -0.30
N ASN A 116 -18.30 6.70 -1.06
CA ASN A 116 -18.85 5.89 -2.15
C ASN A 116 -20.00 4.99 -1.67
N GLN A 117 -19.85 4.39 -0.49
CA GLN A 117 -20.89 3.58 0.14
C GLN A 117 -22.13 4.40 0.50
N GLN A 118 -21.96 5.58 1.12
CA GLN A 118 -23.07 6.46 1.50
C GLN A 118 -23.86 6.93 0.29
N LEU A 119 -23.18 7.27 -0.80
CA LEU A 119 -23.79 7.69 -2.05
C LEU A 119 -24.66 6.56 -2.63
N VAL A 120 -24.11 5.35 -2.76
CA VAL A 120 -24.86 4.21 -3.29
C VAL A 120 -26.02 3.83 -2.37
N GLN A 121 -25.82 3.88 -1.05
CA GLN A 121 -26.88 3.64 -0.08
C GLN A 121 -28.04 4.62 -0.24
N HIS A 122 -27.73 5.91 -0.42
CA HIS A 122 -28.75 6.93 -0.64
C HIS A 122 -29.44 6.72 -2.00
N TRP A 123 -28.70 6.41 -3.06
CA TRP A 123 -29.27 6.13 -4.37
C TRP A 123 -30.25 4.92 -4.33
N LEU A 124 -29.89 3.84 -3.63
CA LEU A 124 -30.79 2.70 -3.39
C LEU A 124 -31.99 3.04 -2.51
N SER A 125 -31.89 4.05 -1.65
CA SER A 125 -33.03 4.52 -0.87
C SER A 125 -34.09 5.21 -1.74
N LEU A 126 -33.66 5.89 -2.80
CA LEU A 126 -34.51 6.58 -3.79
C LEU A 126 -35.06 5.62 -4.87
N ARG A 127 -34.39 4.48 -5.09
CA ARG A 127 -34.72 3.51 -6.15
C ARG A 127 -34.97 2.11 -5.60
N LYS A 128 -36.13 1.91 -4.97
CA LYS A 128 -36.56 0.62 -4.39
C LYS A 128 -36.81 -0.49 -5.42
N ASP A 129 -36.86 -0.16 -6.70
CA ASP A 129 -36.98 -1.11 -7.80
C ASP A 129 -35.63 -1.74 -8.19
N VAL A 130 -34.52 -1.31 -7.60
CA VAL A 130 -33.16 -1.79 -7.85
C VAL A 130 -32.76 -2.76 -6.76
N ALA A 131 -32.10 -3.85 -7.11
CA ALA A 131 -31.73 -4.89 -6.14
C ALA A 131 -30.46 -4.55 -5.34
N ALA A 132 -29.48 -3.92 -5.99
CA ALA A 132 -28.19 -3.61 -5.39
C ALA A 132 -27.45 -2.47 -6.11
N GLY A 133 -26.38 -1.97 -5.49
CA GLY A 133 -25.52 -0.95 -6.06
C GLY A 133 -24.04 -1.34 -5.99
N VAL A 134 -23.30 -1.06 -7.06
CA VAL A 134 -21.88 -1.40 -7.20
C VAL A 134 -21.04 -0.13 -7.01
N PHE A 135 -19.98 -0.22 -6.21
CA PHE A 135 -19.06 0.87 -5.90
C PHE A 135 -17.69 0.34 -5.48
N PHE A 136 -16.71 1.23 -5.31
CA PHE A 136 -15.42 0.92 -4.67
C PHE A 136 -15.47 1.27 -3.19
N ASP A 137 -15.15 0.31 -2.33
CA ASP A 137 -15.10 0.51 -0.88
C ASP A 137 -13.83 1.25 -0.42
N ASP A 138 -13.76 1.55 0.89
CA ASP A 138 -12.65 2.29 1.50
C ASP A 138 -11.30 1.55 1.39
N MET A 139 -11.31 0.25 1.01
CA MET A 139 -10.13 -0.58 0.81
C MET A 139 -9.78 -0.73 -0.69
N ASP A 140 -10.37 0.10 -1.56
CA ASP A 140 -10.20 0.07 -3.02
C ASP A 140 -10.60 -1.29 -3.64
N ASN A 141 -11.60 -1.96 -3.05
CA ASN A 141 -12.18 -3.17 -3.64
C ASN A 141 -13.54 -2.89 -4.25
N LEU A 142 -13.79 -3.50 -5.39
CA LEU A 142 -15.09 -3.48 -6.03
C LEU A 142 -16.10 -4.28 -5.19
N SER A 143 -17.10 -3.58 -4.67
CA SER A 143 -18.05 -4.08 -3.67
C SER A 143 -19.50 -3.81 -4.10
N VAL A 144 -20.41 -4.60 -3.55
CA VAL A 144 -21.86 -4.53 -3.81
C VAL A 144 -22.57 -4.23 -2.50
N LEU A 145 -23.44 -3.23 -2.52
CA LEU A 145 -24.39 -2.94 -1.45
C LEU A 145 -25.79 -3.39 -1.88
N THR A 146 -26.37 -4.33 -1.15
CA THR A 146 -27.74 -4.80 -1.38
C THR A 146 -28.79 -3.85 -0.80
N GLN A 147 -30.03 -3.94 -1.27
CA GLN A 147 -31.14 -3.12 -0.78
C GLN A 147 -31.38 -3.26 0.74
N ASP A 148 -31.04 -4.41 1.32
CA ASP A 148 -31.15 -4.72 2.76
C ASP A 148 -29.98 -4.20 3.60
N GLY A 149 -28.99 -3.55 2.97
CA GLY A 149 -27.85 -2.92 3.64
C GLY A 149 -26.63 -3.81 3.83
N VAL A 150 -26.62 -5.02 3.25
CA VAL A 150 -25.46 -5.93 3.30
C VAL A 150 -24.44 -5.53 2.24
N VAL A 151 -23.17 -5.39 2.64
CA VAL A 151 -22.03 -5.16 1.76
C VAL A 151 -21.27 -6.47 1.55
N GLU A 152 -21.00 -6.82 0.30
CA GLU A 152 -20.24 -8.00 -0.08
C GLU A 152 -19.28 -7.72 -1.25
N PRO A 153 -18.16 -8.45 -1.38
CA PRO A 153 -17.27 -8.28 -2.54
C PRO A 153 -17.98 -8.63 -3.85
N PHE A 154 -17.78 -7.80 -4.89
CA PHE A 154 -18.48 -7.96 -6.18
C PHE A 154 -18.24 -9.32 -6.82
N HIS A 155 -17.01 -9.84 -6.75
CA HIS A 155 -16.64 -11.11 -7.38
C HIS A 155 -17.30 -12.34 -6.74
N SER A 156 -17.60 -12.30 -5.45
CA SER A 156 -18.31 -13.38 -4.73
C SER A 156 -19.83 -13.21 -4.74
N SER A 157 -20.32 -12.03 -5.11
CA SER A 157 -21.74 -11.70 -5.14
C SER A 157 -22.46 -12.35 -6.32
N SER A 158 -23.73 -12.74 -6.12
CA SER A 158 -24.64 -13.12 -7.21
C SER A 158 -24.89 -11.98 -8.20
N PHE A 159 -24.65 -10.72 -7.81
CA PHE A 159 -24.83 -9.55 -8.65
C PHE A 159 -23.75 -9.37 -9.73
N SER A 160 -22.64 -10.12 -9.66
CA SER A 160 -21.61 -10.12 -10.71
C SER A 160 -22.15 -10.52 -12.09
N GLN A 161 -23.17 -11.38 -12.12
CA GLN A 161 -23.85 -11.84 -13.34
C GLN A 161 -25.17 -11.09 -13.61
N LEU A 162 -25.65 -10.32 -12.62
CA LEU A 162 -26.96 -9.65 -12.64
C LEU A 162 -26.84 -8.11 -12.58
N LEU A 163 -25.81 -7.56 -13.23
CA LEU A 163 -25.58 -6.11 -13.31
C LEU A 163 -26.79 -5.33 -13.85
N ASN A 164 -27.66 -5.97 -14.63
CA ASN A 164 -28.90 -5.37 -15.12
C ASN A 164 -29.91 -5.00 -14.02
N GLN A 165 -29.76 -5.54 -12.81
CA GLN A 165 -30.58 -5.21 -11.64
C GLN A 165 -29.91 -4.22 -10.69
N CYS A 166 -28.72 -3.70 -11.07
CA CYS A 166 -27.92 -2.86 -10.21
C CYS A 166 -27.82 -1.41 -10.72
N VAL A 167 -27.52 -0.50 -9.81
CA VAL A 167 -26.91 0.80 -10.13
C VAL A 167 -25.40 0.72 -9.94
N VAL A 168 -24.64 1.55 -10.66
CA VAL A 168 -23.18 1.56 -10.59
C VAL A 168 -22.68 2.98 -10.36
N TYR A 169 -21.83 3.16 -9.36
CA TYR A 169 -21.15 4.41 -9.08
C TYR A 169 -19.64 4.23 -9.21
N LEU A 170 -19.00 5.09 -10.00
CA LEU A 170 -17.55 5.18 -10.16
C LEU A 170 -17.12 6.62 -9.88
N ASP A 171 -16.25 6.81 -8.89
CA ASP A 171 -15.65 8.11 -8.58
C ASP A 171 -14.53 8.48 -9.58
N ASP A 172 -13.91 9.67 -9.44
CA ASP A 172 -12.84 10.13 -10.36
C ASP A 172 -11.67 9.12 -10.44
N ALA A 173 -11.23 8.57 -9.31
CA ALA A 173 -10.12 7.62 -9.25
C ALA A 173 -10.45 6.33 -10.01
N HIS A 174 -11.65 5.80 -9.80
CA HIS A 174 -12.09 4.52 -10.36
C HIS A 174 -12.77 4.65 -11.73
N THR A 175 -12.89 5.86 -12.28
CA THR A 175 -13.23 6.07 -13.70
C THR A 175 -12.09 5.69 -14.65
N ARG A 176 -10.91 5.34 -14.12
CA ARG A 176 -9.74 4.85 -14.84
C ARG A 176 -9.45 3.40 -14.44
N GLY A 177 -9.06 2.56 -15.40
CA GLY A 177 -8.66 1.17 -15.11
C GLY A 177 -9.79 0.17 -14.85
N THR A 178 -10.94 0.58 -14.30
CA THR A 178 -12.06 -0.33 -13.99
C THR A 178 -12.73 -0.91 -15.23
N ASP A 179 -12.91 -2.24 -15.29
CA ASP A 179 -13.63 -2.94 -16.37
C ASP A 179 -14.89 -3.65 -15.87
N LEU A 180 -16.04 -3.00 -16.05
CA LEU A 180 -17.36 -3.57 -15.75
C LEU A 180 -18.12 -3.89 -17.05
N LYS A 181 -18.65 -5.10 -17.15
CA LYS A 181 -19.48 -5.52 -18.29
C LYS A 181 -20.91 -4.99 -18.15
N LEU A 182 -21.08 -3.70 -18.38
CA LEU A 182 -22.38 -3.03 -18.28
C LEU A 182 -23.35 -3.49 -19.39
N PRO A 183 -24.66 -3.67 -19.09
CA PRO A 183 -25.68 -4.01 -20.07
C PRO A 183 -25.83 -2.97 -21.20
N LEU A 184 -26.36 -3.40 -22.35
CA LEU A 184 -26.46 -2.57 -23.55
C LEU A 184 -27.44 -1.40 -23.41
N ASN A 185 -28.47 -1.50 -22.57
CA ASN A 185 -29.48 -0.47 -22.38
C ASN A 185 -29.11 0.57 -21.31
N PHE A 186 -27.88 0.52 -20.77
CA PHE A 186 -27.48 1.40 -19.68
C PHE A 186 -27.20 2.81 -20.18
N ARG A 187 -27.65 3.78 -19.38
CA ARG A 187 -27.35 5.20 -19.54
C ARG A 187 -26.59 5.70 -18.33
N ALA A 188 -25.51 6.45 -18.57
CA ALA A 188 -24.68 7.03 -17.53
C ALA A 188 -24.89 8.54 -17.40
N MET A 189 -24.90 9.03 -16.17
CA MET A 189 -24.72 10.45 -15.86
C MET A 189 -23.23 10.71 -15.63
N VAL A 190 -22.67 11.69 -16.33
CA VAL A 190 -21.26 12.06 -16.26
C VAL A 190 -21.14 13.46 -15.66
N THR A 191 -20.48 13.56 -14.51
CA THR A 191 -20.24 14.85 -13.86
C THR A 191 -19.07 15.59 -14.52
N LEU A 192 -19.19 16.92 -14.58
CA LEU A 192 -18.16 17.80 -15.09
C LEU A 192 -17.61 18.66 -13.94
N GLY A 193 -16.29 18.76 -13.84
CA GLY A 193 -15.57 19.58 -12.87
C GLY A 193 -14.66 20.59 -13.56
N PRO A 194 -14.24 21.68 -12.88
CA PRO A 194 -13.58 22.83 -13.51
C PRO A 194 -12.27 22.51 -14.25
N LYS A 195 -11.59 21.41 -13.90
CA LYS A 195 -10.32 20.97 -14.51
C LYS A 195 -10.46 19.69 -15.36
N VAL A 196 -11.68 19.28 -15.73
CA VAL A 196 -11.87 18.10 -16.58
C VAL A 196 -11.32 18.39 -17.98
N THR A 197 -10.30 17.62 -18.38
CA THR A 197 -9.72 17.65 -19.73
C THR A 197 -10.45 16.69 -20.66
N LYS A 198 -10.31 16.88 -21.98
CA LYS A 198 -10.96 16.02 -22.98
C LYS A 198 -10.59 14.55 -22.80
N ASP A 199 -9.33 14.23 -22.50
CA ASP A 199 -8.89 12.84 -22.26
C ASP A 199 -9.54 12.22 -21.02
N ARG A 200 -9.63 12.95 -19.90
CA ARG A 200 -10.32 12.47 -18.69
C ARG A 200 -11.80 12.20 -18.98
N LEU A 201 -12.45 13.15 -19.67
CA LEU A 201 -13.85 13.02 -20.06
C LEU A 201 -14.10 11.79 -20.93
N VAL A 202 -13.30 11.64 -21.99
CA VAL A 202 -13.41 10.51 -22.93
C VAL A 202 -13.14 9.17 -22.23
N GLN A 203 -12.11 9.09 -21.37
CA GLN A 203 -11.76 7.87 -20.64
C GLN A 203 -12.85 7.44 -19.64
N GLY A 204 -13.45 8.41 -18.95
CA GLY A 204 -14.60 8.20 -18.07
C GLY A 204 -15.81 7.72 -18.87
N CYS A 205 -16.19 8.41 -19.95
CA CYS A 205 -17.28 7.98 -20.83
C CYS A 205 -17.06 6.57 -21.40
N MET A 206 -15.81 6.17 -21.68
CA MET A 206 -15.46 4.84 -22.18
C MET A 206 -15.57 3.72 -21.13
N ARG A 207 -15.93 4.02 -19.88
CA ARG A 207 -16.46 2.99 -18.96
C ARG A 207 -17.74 2.38 -19.51
N MET A 208 -18.51 3.15 -20.30
CA MET A 208 -19.57 2.64 -21.16
C MET A 208 -18.96 2.00 -22.42
N ARG A 209 -18.43 0.77 -22.30
CA ARG A 209 -17.71 0.07 -23.38
C ARG A 209 -18.50 -0.15 -24.67
N LYS A 210 -19.84 -0.03 -24.61
CA LYS A 210 -20.76 -0.13 -25.75
C LYS A 210 -21.43 1.20 -26.07
N LEU A 211 -20.77 2.31 -25.75
CA LEU A 211 -21.21 3.67 -26.07
C LEU A 211 -21.48 3.82 -27.57
N GLY A 212 -22.65 4.36 -27.92
CA GLY A 212 -23.11 4.46 -29.32
C GLY A 212 -23.59 3.13 -29.92
N HIS A 213 -23.55 2.03 -29.16
CA HIS A 213 -24.04 0.69 -29.54
C HIS A 213 -25.06 0.19 -28.51
N GLY A 214 -26.01 1.06 -28.14
CA GLY A 214 -27.04 0.86 -27.13
C GLY A 214 -26.81 1.71 -25.88
N GLN A 215 -25.56 1.79 -25.39
CA GLN A 215 -25.25 2.60 -24.22
C GLN A 215 -25.15 4.08 -24.58
N SER A 216 -25.57 4.94 -23.66
CA SER A 216 -25.61 6.40 -23.83
C SER A 216 -25.16 7.13 -22.57
N VAL A 217 -24.90 8.43 -22.71
CA VAL A 217 -24.47 9.31 -21.62
C VAL A 217 -25.35 10.57 -21.55
N VAL A 218 -25.32 11.22 -20.40
CA VAL A 218 -25.82 12.58 -20.17
C VAL A 218 -24.81 13.32 -19.34
N PHE A 219 -24.55 14.58 -19.69
CA PHE A 219 -23.59 15.41 -18.98
C PHE A 219 -24.30 16.31 -17.97
N CYS A 220 -23.71 16.46 -16.80
CA CYS A 220 -24.16 17.39 -15.79
C CYS A 220 -22.99 18.21 -15.24
N ALA A 221 -23.25 19.49 -14.98
CA ALA A 221 -22.25 20.43 -14.47
C ALA A 221 -22.82 21.31 -13.36
N PRO A 222 -22.02 21.65 -12.32
CA PRO A 222 -22.40 22.67 -11.36
C PRO A 222 -22.44 24.06 -12.03
N PRO A 223 -23.05 25.08 -11.37
CA PRO A 223 -23.21 26.42 -11.93
C PRO A 223 -21.89 27.10 -12.32
N GLU A 224 -20.79 26.81 -11.62
CA GLU A 224 -19.47 27.36 -11.95
C GLU A 224 -18.98 26.84 -13.30
N VAL A 225 -19.07 25.54 -13.53
CA VAL A 225 -18.62 24.90 -14.77
C VAL A 225 -19.53 25.30 -15.93
N ASP A 226 -20.84 25.37 -15.72
CA ASP A 226 -21.79 25.88 -16.73
C ASP A 226 -21.43 27.29 -17.18
N ARG A 227 -21.07 28.17 -16.24
CA ARG A 227 -20.65 29.54 -16.53
C ARG A 227 -19.39 29.57 -17.39
N ARG A 228 -18.37 28.78 -17.04
CA ARG A 228 -17.12 28.68 -17.81
C ARG A 228 -17.35 28.17 -19.22
N ILE A 229 -18.18 27.13 -19.40
CA ILE A 229 -18.56 26.61 -20.72
C ILE A 229 -19.19 27.73 -21.55
N ARG A 230 -20.14 28.48 -20.97
CA ARG A 230 -20.82 29.58 -21.67
C ARG A 230 -19.89 30.74 -22.01
N GLU A 231 -18.95 31.06 -21.13
CA GLU A 231 -17.97 32.14 -21.34
C GLU A 231 -17.02 31.81 -22.51
N ILE A 232 -16.45 30.61 -22.52
CA ILE A 232 -15.50 30.15 -23.55
C ILE A 232 -16.20 30.02 -24.92
N GLU A 233 -17.39 29.43 -24.94
CA GLU A 233 -18.16 29.20 -26.16
C GLU A 233 -19.01 30.42 -26.59
N ASN A 234 -18.93 31.52 -25.85
CA ASN A 234 -19.71 32.75 -26.05
C ASN A 234 -21.23 32.49 -26.20
N ILE A 235 -21.77 31.60 -25.35
CA ILE A 235 -23.16 31.15 -25.38
C ILE A 235 -24.04 32.12 -24.58
N ARG A 236 -25.00 32.74 -25.26
CA ARG A 236 -26.04 33.56 -24.61
C ARG A 236 -26.87 32.73 -23.63
N SER A 237 -27.29 33.33 -22.51
CA SER A 237 -28.08 32.67 -21.47
C SER A 237 -29.38 32.02 -21.97
N SER A 238 -29.94 32.50 -23.09
CA SER A 238 -31.16 31.95 -23.70
C SER A 238 -30.94 30.66 -24.51
N ARG A 239 -29.71 30.35 -24.92
CA ARG A 239 -29.37 29.12 -25.63
C ARG A 239 -29.00 28.01 -24.63
N ARG A 240 -29.51 26.81 -24.90
CA ARG A 240 -29.10 25.59 -24.19
C ARG A 240 -27.71 25.17 -24.63
N VAL A 241 -26.87 24.82 -23.66
CA VAL A 241 -25.56 24.21 -23.88
C VAL A 241 -25.78 22.82 -24.50
N LYS A 242 -25.02 22.51 -25.54
CA LYS A 242 -25.02 21.21 -26.23
C LYS A 242 -23.77 20.41 -25.89
N VAL A 243 -23.75 19.13 -26.21
CA VAL A 243 -22.56 18.28 -25.99
C VAL A 243 -21.35 18.77 -26.77
N ASN A 244 -21.55 19.32 -27.96
CA ASN A 244 -20.46 19.94 -28.73
C ASN A 244 -19.77 21.07 -27.94
N ASP A 245 -20.55 21.87 -27.22
CA ASP A 245 -20.05 22.99 -26.41
C ASP A 245 -19.23 22.44 -25.20
N VAL A 246 -19.69 21.35 -24.59
CA VAL A 246 -18.97 20.63 -23.53
C VAL A 246 -17.64 20.05 -24.02
N LEU A 247 -17.62 19.42 -25.18
CA LEU A 247 -16.41 18.84 -25.75
C LEU A 247 -15.38 19.91 -26.13
N SER A 248 -15.83 21.02 -26.71
CA SER A 248 -14.98 22.17 -27.03
C SER A 248 -14.37 22.78 -25.77
N TRP A 249 -15.18 22.99 -24.71
CA TRP A 249 -14.69 23.41 -23.41
C TRP A 249 -13.67 22.43 -22.80
N ALA A 250 -13.92 21.12 -22.88
CA ALA A 250 -12.98 20.12 -22.36
C ALA A 250 -11.65 20.10 -23.15
N MET A 251 -11.68 20.38 -24.46
CA MET A 251 -10.48 20.57 -25.27
C MET A 251 -9.73 21.85 -24.90
N PHE A 252 -10.46 22.94 -24.65
CA PHE A 252 -9.87 24.17 -24.13
C PHE A 252 -9.14 23.93 -22.81
N ASN A 253 -9.76 23.17 -21.89
CA ASN A 253 -9.11 22.77 -20.65
C ASN A 253 -7.87 21.89 -20.88
N THR A 254 -7.88 21.00 -21.90
CA THR A 254 -6.67 20.24 -22.27
C THR A 254 -5.54 21.18 -22.71
N CYS A 255 -5.83 22.19 -23.54
CA CYS A 255 -4.82 23.17 -23.95
C CYS A 255 -4.30 23.97 -22.76
N ALA A 256 -5.19 24.44 -21.88
CA ALA A 256 -4.81 25.17 -20.67
C ALA A 256 -3.99 24.29 -19.70
N ASP A 257 -4.33 23.00 -19.56
CA ASP A 257 -3.54 22.01 -18.80
C ASP A 257 -2.14 21.89 -19.39
N ILE A 258 -2.02 21.70 -20.70
CA ILE A 258 -0.72 21.62 -21.39
C ILE A 258 0.09 22.90 -21.20
N GLU A 259 -0.51 24.07 -21.40
CA GLU A 259 0.12 25.38 -21.20
C GLU A 259 0.67 25.56 -19.78
N GLY A 260 -0.08 25.13 -18.77
CA GLY A 260 0.36 25.18 -17.36
C GLY A 260 1.54 24.25 -17.06
N HIS A 261 1.75 23.16 -17.80
CA HIS A 261 2.88 22.25 -17.56
C HIS A 261 4.18 22.68 -18.27
N ILE A 262 4.11 23.65 -19.18
CA ILE A 262 5.26 24.03 -20.02
C ILE A 262 6.40 24.66 -19.24
N PRO A 263 6.19 25.56 -18.25
CA PRO A 263 7.26 26.08 -17.43
C PRO A 263 8.11 24.96 -16.79
N HIS A 264 7.45 23.95 -16.20
CA HIS A 264 8.12 22.79 -15.63
C HIS A 264 8.86 21.95 -16.67
N TRP A 265 8.23 21.69 -17.82
CA TRP A 265 8.86 20.96 -18.91
C TRP A 265 10.13 21.67 -19.40
N VAL A 266 10.10 23.00 -19.49
CA VAL A 266 11.27 23.81 -19.86
C VAL A 266 12.38 23.70 -18.81
N GLU A 267 12.04 23.90 -17.54
CA GLU A 267 13.02 23.83 -16.46
C GLU A 267 13.71 22.46 -16.41
N GLN A 268 12.93 21.38 -16.55
CA GLN A 268 13.45 20.02 -16.57
C GLN A 268 14.36 19.76 -17.77
N GLY A 269 13.98 20.22 -18.97
CA GLY A 269 14.80 20.08 -20.17
C GLY A 269 16.13 20.83 -20.07
N VAL A 270 16.11 22.08 -19.57
CA VAL A 270 17.33 22.87 -19.33
C VAL A 270 18.25 22.17 -18.33
N ASN A 271 17.69 21.70 -17.21
CA ASN A 271 18.44 20.96 -16.19
C ASN A 271 19.03 19.66 -16.77
N PHE A 272 18.28 18.92 -17.58
CA PHE A 272 18.75 17.69 -18.22
C PHE A 272 19.97 17.97 -19.13
N HIS A 273 19.88 18.98 -20.00
CA HIS A 273 20.99 19.35 -20.87
C HIS A 273 22.21 19.85 -20.09
N ALA A 274 22.02 20.62 -19.01
CA ALA A 274 23.10 21.04 -18.13
C ALA A 274 23.83 19.85 -17.49
N ARG A 275 23.08 18.84 -17.02
CA ARG A 275 23.63 17.60 -16.47
C ARG A 275 24.39 16.79 -17.51
N GLN A 276 23.85 16.68 -18.74
CA GLN A 276 24.50 15.97 -19.84
C GLN A 276 25.83 16.63 -20.24
N ALA A 277 25.85 17.96 -20.36
CA ALA A 277 27.07 18.72 -20.67
C ALA A 277 28.13 18.58 -19.56
N ALA A 278 27.71 18.61 -18.30
CA ALA A 278 28.60 18.36 -17.16
C ALA A 278 29.17 16.93 -17.18
N ASN A 279 28.35 15.92 -17.53
CA ASN A 279 28.80 14.53 -17.62
C ASN A 279 29.83 14.34 -18.75
N ALA A 280 29.56 14.88 -19.95
CA ALA A 280 30.50 14.83 -21.07
C ALA A 280 31.84 15.51 -20.75
N THR A 281 31.78 16.64 -20.03
CA THR A 281 32.99 17.36 -19.58
C THR A 281 33.77 16.57 -18.53
N PHE A 282 33.07 15.90 -17.62
CA PHE A 282 33.68 15.03 -16.60
C PHE A 282 34.38 13.83 -17.25
N GLU A 283 33.74 13.15 -18.21
CA GLU A 283 34.31 12.02 -18.95
C GLU A 283 35.52 12.42 -19.79
N ALA A 284 35.48 13.58 -20.46
CA ALA A 284 36.57 14.05 -21.31
C ALA A 284 37.80 14.55 -20.54
N ALA A 285 37.60 15.20 -19.38
CA ALA A 285 38.67 15.85 -18.63
C ALA A 285 39.11 15.09 -17.37
N ASN A 286 38.49 13.95 -17.05
CA ASN A 286 38.65 13.21 -15.80
C ASN A 286 38.61 14.14 -14.57
N SER A 287 37.64 15.07 -14.61
CA SER A 287 37.61 16.26 -13.76
C SER A 287 37.08 15.97 -12.36
N ALA A 288 37.11 16.97 -11.48
CA ALA A 288 36.63 16.85 -10.11
C ALA A 288 35.11 16.68 -10.04
N VAL A 289 34.65 15.82 -9.11
CA VAL A 289 33.24 15.55 -8.77
C VAL A 289 32.45 16.83 -8.46
N GLU A 290 33.11 17.92 -8.08
CA GLU A 290 32.48 19.22 -7.82
C GLU A 290 31.75 19.80 -9.04
N LEU A 291 32.21 19.54 -10.27
CA LEU A 291 31.49 19.96 -11.47
C LEU A 291 30.13 19.24 -11.61
N LEU A 292 30.10 17.94 -11.30
CA LEU A 292 28.85 17.17 -11.31
C LEU A 292 27.92 17.66 -10.20
N LYS A 293 28.44 17.90 -9.00
CA LYS A 293 27.64 18.44 -7.88
C LYS A 293 26.97 19.76 -8.24
N ASN A 294 27.71 20.69 -8.85
CA ASN A 294 27.18 22.00 -9.23
C ASN A 294 26.09 21.92 -10.30
N ALA A 295 26.14 20.91 -11.18
CA ALA A 295 25.12 20.71 -12.23
C ALA A 295 23.93 19.85 -11.76
N TRP A 296 24.13 18.96 -10.78
CA TRP A 296 23.13 17.97 -10.37
C TRP A 296 22.34 18.39 -9.13
N LEU A 297 22.99 19.09 -8.19
CA LEU A 297 22.34 19.49 -6.93
C LEU A 297 21.47 20.71 -7.15
N GLN A 298 20.22 20.61 -6.69
CA GLN A 298 19.29 21.73 -6.63
C GLN A 298 18.99 22.07 -5.16
N PRO A 299 18.76 23.37 -4.82
CA PRO A 299 18.37 23.75 -3.48
C PRO A 299 17.06 23.07 -3.06
N ALA A 300 17.09 22.31 -1.97
CA ALA A 300 15.91 21.59 -1.45
C ALA A 300 14.87 22.51 -0.78
N ALA A 301 15.28 23.72 -0.37
CA ALA A 301 14.43 24.73 0.23
C ALA A 301 14.84 26.11 -0.27
N ARG A 302 13.85 26.99 -0.45
CA ARG A 302 14.03 28.39 -0.88
C ARG A 302 13.35 29.31 0.11
N SER A 303 13.81 30.55 0.18
CA SER A 303 13.19 31.58 1.02
C SER A 303 11.90 32.11 0.39
N LEU A 304 10.96 32.59 1.21
CA LEU A 304 9.73 33.24 0.72
C LEU A 304 10.03 34.45 -0.17
N THR A 305 11.13 35.17 0.08
CA THR A 305 11.55 36.30 -0.74
C THR A 305 12.03 35.87 -2.13
N GLU A 306 12.61 34.67 -2.26
CA GLU A 306 12.98 34.12 -3.57
C GLU A 306 11.76 33.63 -4.35
N MET A 307 10.72 33.13 -3.67
CA MET A 307 9.50 32.62 -4.30
C MET A 307 8.48 33.73 -4.62
N TYR A 308 8.35 34.73 -3.75
CA TYR A 308 7.30 35.76 -3.81
C TYR A 308 7.83 37.20 -3.88
N GLY A 309 9.15 37.40 -3.78
CA GLY A 309 9.74 38.72 -3.94
C GLY A 309 9.60 39.22 -5.38
N LEU A 310 9.56 40.54 -5.56
CA LEU A 310 9.59 41.20 -6.88
C LEU A 310 10.97 40.98 -7.52
N SER A 311 11.23 39.77 -7.99
CA SER A 311 12.45 39.44 -8.70
C SER A 311 12.33 39.93 -10.13
N VAL A 312 13.17 40.90 -10.49
CA VAL A 312 13.38 41.35 -11.89
C VAL A 312 14.07 40.25 -12.73
N LYS A 313 14.36 39.07 -12.15
CA LYS A 313 15.16 37.98 -12.74
C LYS A 313 14.54 36.59 -12.59
N SER A 314 13.21 36.43 -12.51
CA SER A 314 12.58 35.11 -12.35
C SER A 314 12.07 34.45 -13.63
N SER A 315 12.47 34.93 -14.82
CA SER A 315 12.41 34.03 -15.97
C SER A 315 13.58 33.06 -15.85
N VAL A 316 13.30 31.75 -15.78
CA VAL A 316 14.25 30.76 -16.34
C VAL A 316 14.70 31.36 -17.66
N SER A 317 15.97 31.75 -17.73
CA SER A 317 16.43 32.71 -18.72
C SER A 317 16.06 32.15 -20.10
N SER A 318 15.35 32.97 -20.87
CA SER A 318 15.13 32.74 -22.31
C SER A 318 16.42 32.30 -23.02
N ASP A 319 17.55 32.71 -22.47
CA ASP A 319 18.91 32.43 -22.93
C ASP A 319 19.30 30.95 -22.81
N SER A 320 18.98 30.25 -21.72
CA SER A 320 19.32 28.82 -21.59
C SER A 320 18.47 27.92 -22.49
N VAL A 321 17.22 28.30 -22.75
CA VAL A 321 16.36 27.59 -23.72
C VAL A 321 16.83 27.87 -25.16
N ASN A 322 17.37 29.07 -25.40
CA ASN A 322 17.95 29.43 -26.69
C ASN A 322 19.16 28.55 -27.08
N ASP A 323 19.88 28.01 -26.10
CA ASP A 323 21.00 27.10 -26.35
C ASP A 323 20.53 25.67 -26.72
N ILE A 324 19.23 25.38 -26.67
CA ILE A 324 18.64 24.07 -26.96
C ILE A 324 17.64 24.18 -28.13
N PRO A 325 18.09 24.01 -29.40
CA PRO A 325 17.25 24.24 -30.59
C PRO A 325 15.95 23.42 -30.62
N ALA A 326 15.99 22.17 -30.16
CA ALA A 326 14.83 21.29 -30.15
C ALA A 326 13.73 21.79 -29.19
N MET A 327 14.12 22.40 -28.05
CA MET A 327 13.16 22.97 -27.11
C MET A 327 12.55 24.25 -27.65
N ARG A 328 13.38 25.12 -28.25
CA ARG A 328 12.92 26.35 -28.90
C ARG A 328 11.88 26.07 -29.99
N GLU A 329 12.14 25.09 -30.86
CA GLU A 329 11.23 24.76 -31.96
C GLU A 329 9.88 24.22 -31.45
N ARG A 330 9.91 23.44 -30.37
CA ARG A 330 8.69 22.93 -29.73
C ARG A 330 7.87 24.04 -29.08
N LEU A 331 8.49 24.97 -28.35
CA LEU A 331 7.81 26.16 -27.82
C LEU A 331 7.22 27.03 -28.94
N ARG A 332 7.94 27.18 -30.05
CA ARG A 332 7.45 27.90 -31.24
C ARG A 332 6.21 27.23 -31.85
N THR A 333 6.22 25.90 -31.92
CA THR A 333 5.09 25.12 -32.43
C THR A 333 3.85 25.26 -31.53
N LEU A 334 4.06 25.36 -30.22
CA LEU A 334 3.00 25.58 -29.23
C LEU A 334 2.56 27.04 -29.11
N GLY A 335 3.19 27.97 -29.86
CA GLY A 335 2.81 29.39 -29.87
C GLY A 335 3.23 30.18 -28.61
N ILE A 336 4.20 29.67 -27.84
CA ILE A 336 4.54 30.23 -26.53
C ILE A 336 5.63 31.28 -26.68
N THR A 337 5.28 32.52 -26.35
CA THR A 337 6.15 33.69 -26.49
C THR A 337 6.73 34.18 -25.16
N ALA A 338 6.08 33.86 -24.04
CA ALA A 338 6.53 34.18 -22.69
C ALA A 338 6.30 32.98 -21.77
N LEU A 339 7.33 32.62 -20.99
CA LEU A 339 7.24 31.56 -19.98
C LEU A 339 6.84 32.18 -18.64
N ARG A 340 5.91 31.53 -17.95
CA ARG A 340 5.61 31.80 -16.54
C ARG A 340 6.66 31.14 -15.66
N ASP A 341 6.74 31.57 -14.40
CA ASP A 341 7.67 31.01 -13.43
C ASP A 341 7.16 29.64 -12.94
N ALA A 342 7.90 28.58 -13.27
CA ALA A 342 7.60 27.21 -12.88
C ALA A 342 7.55 27.03 -11.35
N HIS A 343 8.27 27.87 -10.60
CA HIS A 343 8.40 27.70 -9.15
C HIS A 343 7.13 28.07 -8.38
N MET A 344 6.34 29.01 -8.90
CA MET A 344 5.03 29.34 -8.34
C MET A 344 4.00 28.24 -8.60
N GLU A 345 4.13 27.52 -9.71
CA GLU A 345 3.25 26.40 -10.07
C GLU A 345 3.57 25.15 -9.24
N GLU A 346 4.83 24.93 -8.82
CA GLU A 346 5.21 23.80 -7.95
C GLU A 346 4.53 23.85 -6.56
N GLU A 347 4.47 25.03 -5.92
CA GLU A 347 3.77 25.22 -4.65
C GLU A 347 2.25 25.06 -4.83
N GLN A 348 1.67 25.57 -5.93
CA GLN A 348 0.25 25.36 -6.23
C GLN A 348 -0.08 23.89 -6.49
N GLU A 349 0.79 23.15 -7.20
CA GLU A 349 0.62 21.71 -7.36
C GLU A 349 0.76 20.98 -6.02
N ARG A 350 1.69 21.35 -5.15
CA ARG A 350 1.84 20.76 -3.79
C ARG A 350 0.64 21.05 -2.88
N GLU A 351 0.06 22.25 -2.95
CA GLU A 351 -1.13 22.62 -2.18
C GLU A 351 -2.40 21.93 -2.71
N VAL A 352 -2.51 21.76 -4.04
CA VAL A 352 -3.63 21.05 -4.69
C VAL A 352 -3.47 19.53 -4.61
N SER A 353 -2.24 19.02 -4.53
CA SER A 353 -1.89 17.61 -4.27
C SER A 353 -1.88 17.26 -2.79
N HIS A 354 -2.54 18.03 -1.93
CA HIS A 354 -3.14 17.45 -0.73
C HIS A 354 -4.34 16.59 -1.17
N GLU A 355 -4.05 15.53 -1.94
CA GLU A 355 -4.82 14.30 -1.85
C GLU A 355 -4.88 13.96 -0.36
N VAL A 356 -6.04 13.54 0.13
CA VAL A 356 -6.19 13.13 1.53
C VAL A 356 -5.32 11.88 1.72
N GLU A 357 -4.02 12.06 1.98
CA GLU A 357 -3.19 11.08 2.63
C GLU A 357 -3.84 10.87 3.99
N GLN A 358 -4.59 9.78 4.13
CA GLN A 358 -4.86 9.22 5.44
C GLN A 358 -3.51 8.79 6.01
N GLU A 359 -2.76 9.73 6.56
CA GLU A 359 -1.64 9.41 7.43
C GLU A 359 -2.24 8.63 8.59
N LEU A 360 -1.97 7.32 8.60
CA LEU A 360 -2.28 6.48 9.73
C LEU A 360 -1.46 7.00 10.90
N GLN A 361 -2.08 7.83 11.74
CA GLN A 361 -1.50 8.27 13.01
C GLN A 361 -1.35 7.03 13.87
N LEU A 362 -0.18 6.40 13.74
CA LEU A 362 0.24 5.30 14.60
C LEU A 362 0.31 5.84 16.02
N GLU A 363 -0.72 5.57 16.82
CA GLU A 363 -0.69 5.80 18.26
C GLU A 363 0.44 4.93 18.82
N ARG A 364 1.60 5.56 19.00
CA ARG A 364 2.76 4.88 19.57
C ARG A 364 2.46 4.61 21.04
N PRO A 365 2.95 3.47 21.59
CA PRO A 365 2.88 3.24 23.01
C PRO A 365 3.41 4.45 23.80
N PRO A 366 2.85 4.74 24.99
CA PRO A 366 3.25 5.90 25.78
C PRO A 366 4.77 6.03 25.93
N ARG A 367 5.29 7.25 25.96
CA ARG A 367 6.74 7.43 26.18
C ARG A 367 7.09 7.01 27.61
N VAL A 368 8.01 6.04 27.75
CA VAL A 368 8.50 5.55 29.05
C VAL A 368 10.02 5.64 29.09
N SER A 369 10.57 5.92 30.27
CA SER A 369 12.02 5.98 30.46
C SER A 369 12.67 4.60 30.25
N PRO A 370 13.69 4.49 29.38
CA PRO A 370 14.38 3.23 29.11
C PRO A 370 15.18 2.76 30.31
N ALA A 371 15.33 1.44 30.45
CA ALA A 371 16.26 0.85 31.40
C ALA A 371 17.71 1.15 31.01
N ILE A 372 18.61 1.20 32.00
CA ILE A 372 20.05 1.29 31.75
C ILE A 372 20.55 -0.13 31.55
N HIS A 373 21.25 -0.34 30.43
CA HIS A 373 21.81 -1.64 30.11
C HIS A 373 22.88 -2.07 31.11
N PHE A 374 22.87 -3.34 31.48
CA PHE A 374 23.85 -3.93 32.40
C PHE A 374 24.27 -5.31 31.93
N LEU A 375 25.58 -5.55 31.91
CA LEU A 375 26.14 -6.85 31.56
C LEU A 375 26.51 -7.61 32.83
N ASP A 376 25.71 -8.63 33.17
CA ASP A 376 25.96 -9.52 34.30
C ASP A 376 27.21 -10.40 34.07
N GLU A 377 28.00 -10.61 35.13
CA GLU A 377 29.20 -11.47 35.06
C GLU A 377 28.84 -12.94 34.80
N GLU A 378 27.64 -13.36 35.15
CA GLU A 378 27.13 -14.69 34.79
C GLU A 378 26.97 -14.88 33.28
N VAL A 379 26.58 -13.83 32.55
CA VAL A 379 26.47 -13.85 31.08
C VAL A 379 27.86 -13.95 30.44
N ARG A 380 28.85 -13.22 30.99
CA ARG A 380 30.26 -13.35 30.58
C ARG A 380 30.78 -14.76 30.79
N ARG A 381 30.52 -15.33 31.97
CA ARG A 381 30.91 -16.71 32.31
C ARG A 381 30.22 -17.73 31.40
N PHE A 382 28.95 -17.52 31.08
CA PHE A 382 28.22 -18.36 30.13
C PHE A 382 28.90 -18.34 28.74
N VAL A 383 29.24 -17.17 28.21
CA VAL A 383 29.92 -17.09 26.90
C VAL A 383 31.31 -17.71 26.93
N ARG A 384 32.10 -17.46 27.98
CA ARG A 384 33.51 -17.90 28.06
C ARG A 384 33.69 -19.37 28.44
N GLN A 385 32.84 -19.88 29.33
CA GLN A 385 32.98 -21.21 29.92
C GLN A 385 31.82 -22.14 29.58
N GLY A 386 30.74 -21.62 28.97
CA GLY A 386 29.54 -22.40 28.72
C GLY A 386 28.90 -22.88 30.00
N ILE A 387 28.82 -22.08 31.07
CA ILE A 387 28.21 -22.51 32.34
C ILE A 387 27.00 -21.64 32.64
N ILE A 388 25.84 -22.28 32.85
CA ILE A 388 24.62 -21.66 33.38
C ILE A 388 24.43 -22.23 34.79
N ALA A 389 24.34 -21.36 35.80
CA ALA A 389 24.09 -21.79 37.17
C ALA A 389 22.63 -22.27 37.31
N LYS A 390 22.41 -23.36 38.05
CA LYS A 390 21.07 -23.98 38.19
C LYS A 390 20.01 -23.06 38.84
N ASN A 391 20.45 -22.10 39.67
CA ASN A 391 19.59 -21.12 40.36
C ASN A 391 19.99 -19.69 40.00
N SER A 392 20.22 -19.42 38.71
CA SER A 392 20.60 -18.07 38.27
C SER A 392 19.37 -17.16 38.22
N ASP A 393 19.44 -16.00 38.86
CA ASP A 393 18.44 -14.93 38.70
C ASP A 393 18.69 -14.09 37.42
N VAL A 394 19.72 -14.44 36.64
CA VAL A 394 20.14 -13.72 35.42
C VAL A 394 19.55 -14.36 34.17
N PHE A 395 19.40 -15.69 34.15
CA PHE A 395 18.77 -16.43 33.05
C PHE A 395 17.34 -16.81 33.42
N LEU A 396 16.38 -16.17 32.77
CA LEU A 396 14.96 -16.38 33.01
C LEU A 396 14.36 -17.20 31.85
N PRO A 397 13.37 -18.07 32.07
CA PRO A 397 12.64 -18.70 30.97
C PRO A 397 12.04 -17.63 30.04
N LEU A 398 12.21 -17.79 28.73
CA LEU A 398 11.84 -16.80 27.73
C LEU A 398 10.37 -16.38 27.82
N MET A 399 9.50 -17.35 28.12
CA MET A 399 8.06 -17.21 28.19
C MET A 399 7.52 -16.73 29.54
N THR A 400 8.40 -16.41 30.50
CA THR A 400 8.00 -15.93 31.84
C THR A 400 6.98 -14.76 31.80
N PRO A 401 7.04 -13.79 30.87
CA PRO A 401 6.09 -12.67 30.85
C PRO A 401 4.67 -13.04 30.43
N LEU A 402 4.44 -14.26 29.92
CA LEU A 402 3.11 -14.79 29.64
C LEU A 402 2.30 -15.05 30.93
N ARG A 403 2.88 -14.84 32.11
CA ARG A 403 2.18 -14.84 33.39
C ARG A 403 1.30 -13.57 33.49
N SER A 404 0.04 -13.68 33.13
CA SER A 404 -0.95 -12.62 33.37
C SER A 404 -1.42 -12.64 34.85
N GLN A 405 -1.83 -11.48 35.37
CA GLN A 405 -2.53 -11.40 36.67
C GLN A 405 -4.01 -11.79 36.56
N THR A 406 -4.58 -11.82 35.35
CA THR A 406 -6.01 -12.06 35.09
C THR A 406 -6.31 -13.41 34.41
N ASP A 407 -5.40 -13.94 33.59
CA ASP A 407 -5.56 -15.24 32.92
C ASP A 407 -4.38 -16.14 33.29
N THR A 408 -4.66 -17.23 34.01
CA THR A 408 -3.63 -18.20 34.40
C THR A 408 -3.50 -19.28 33.34
N LEU A 409 -2.30 -19.46 32.78
CA LEU A 409 -1.98 -20.68 32.04
C LEU A 409 -1.98 -21.86 33.02
N SER A 410 -2.67 -22.94 32.66
CA SER A 410 -2.54 -24.24 33.32
C SER A 410 -1.82 -25.21 32.38
N PRO A 411 -0.73 -25.87 32.81
CA PRO A 411 0.02 -25.65 34.05
C PRO A 411 0.75 -24.28 34.07
N PRO A 412 1.22 -23.78 35.23
CA PRO A 412 1.78 -22.42 35.37
C PRO A 412 3.08 -22.14 34.58
N ASN A 413 3.80 -23.18 34.18
CA ASN A 413 5.00 -23.07 33.35
C ASN A 413 5.03 -24.22 32.34
N PRO A 414 4.16 -24.18 31.31
CA PRO A 414 4.01 -25.27 30.33
C PRO A 414 5.14 -25.28 29.30
N TRP A 415 5.95 -24.22 29.26
CA TRP A 415 6.98 -23.98 28.25
C TRP A 415 8.30 -24.68 28.55
N SER A 416 9.12 -24.85 27.51
CA SER A 416 10.44 -25.48 27.59
C SER A 416 11.38 -24.72 28.51
N THR A 417 12.00 -25.43 29.47
CA THR A 417 13.04 -24.89 30.35
C THR A 417 14.36 -24.64 29.64
N HIS A 418 14.49 -25.07 28.38
CA HIS A 418 15.68 -24.89 27.56
C HIS A 418 15.65 -23.61 26.69
N LEU A 419 14.54 -22.86 26.72
CA LEU A 419 14.41 -21.54 26.11
C LEU A 419 14.53 -20.46 27.19
N LEU A 420 15.69 -19.81 27.24
CA LEU A 420 16.03 -18.81 28.25
C LEU A 420 16.23 -17.43 27.61
N ALA A 421 16.19 -16.40 28.43
CA ALA A 421 16.52 -15.03 28.11
C ALA A 421 17.37 -14.41 29.21
N THR A 422 18.25 -13.49 28.87
CA THR A 422 19.00 -12.71 29.85
C THR A 422 18.11 -11.67 30.53
N ARG A 423 18.45 -11.32 31.77
CA ARG A 423 17.79 -10.23 32.50
C ARG A 423 17.80 -8.91 31.72
N ASP A 424 18.91 -8.57 31.07
CA ASP A 424 19.01 -7.36 30.26
C ASP A 424 18.13 -7.42 29.00
N PHE A 425 17.96 -8.61 28.38
CA PHE A 425 17.00 -8.80 27.29
C PHE A 425 15.57 -8.48 27.75
N MET A 426 15.19 -9.01 28.91
CA MET A 426 13.86 -8.88 29.47
C MET A 426 13.58 -7.48 30.04
N THR A 427 14.61 -6.73 30.44
CA THR A 427 14.45 -5.43 31.09
C THR A 427 14.57 -4.28 30.08
N THR A 428 13.45 -3.81 29.55
CA THR A 428 13.42 -2.71 28.56
C THR A 428 13.07 -1.36 29.18
N THR A 429 12.26 -1.34 30.25
CA THR A 429 11.84 -0.11 30.95
C THR A 429 12.42 -0.02 32.36
N LYS A 430 12.56 1.20 32.90
CA LYS A 430 13.05 1.40 34.29
C LYS A 430 12.26 0.65 35.36
N LYS A 431 10.98 0.37 35.10
CA LYS A 431 10.10 -0.35 36.05
C LYS A 431 10.25 -1.88 35.94
N ALA A 432 11.04 -2.39 35.00
CA ALA A 432 11.31 -3.81 34.75
C ALA A 432 10.05 -4.69 34.70
N ARG A 433 8.92 -4.12 34.24
CA ARG A 433 7.61 -4.80 34.25
C ARG A 433 7.59 -6.00 33.31
N GLU A 434 8.38 -5.91 32.26
CA GLU A 434 8.55 -6.90 31.21
C GLU A 434 9.12 -8.24 31.70
N THR A 435 9.72 -8.27 32.89
CA THR A 435 10.22 -9.51 33.50
C THR A 435 9.11 -10.41 34.04
N PHE A 436 7.92 -9.85 34.32
CA PHE A 436 6.81 -10.58 34.94
C PHE A 436 5.47 -10.46 34.20
N LYS A 437 5.35 -9.54 33.23
CA LYS A 437 4.13 -9.42 32.41
C LYS A 437 4.43 -8.91 31.00
N MET A 438 3.53 -9.21 30.06
CA MET A 438 3.57 -8.64 28.72
C MET A 438 3.32 -7.12 28.73
N THR A 439 4.08 -6.37 27.94
CA THR A 439 3.92 -4.92 27.75
C THR A 439 4.15 -4.55 26.28
N ASP A 440 3.86 -3.31 25.90
CA ASP A 440 4.14 -2.80 24.54
C ASP A 440 5.65 -2.68 24.23
N TYR A 441 6.51 -2.86 25.24
CA TYR A 441 7.97 -2.69 25.15
C TYR A 441 8.71 -4.03 25.06
N LEU A 442 8.05 -5.10 24.61
CA LEU A 442 8.71 -6.38 24.33
C LEU A 442 9.79 -6.20 23.26
N ARG A 443 11.03 -6.60 23.59
CA ARG A 443 12.17 -6.52 22.67
C ARG A 443 12.03 -7.55 21.54
N PRO A 444 12.34 -7.21 20.27
CA PRO A 444 12.37 -8.18 19.19
C PRO A 444 13.44 -9.25 19.45
N VAL A 445 13.12 -10.49 19.11
CA VAL A 445 14.03 -11.62 19.21
C VAL A 445 14.88 -11.63 17.95
N ASN A 446 16.12 -11.14 18.05
CA ASN A 446 17.04 -11.09 16.90
C ASN A 446 18.32 -11.89 17.12
N TRP A 447 18.72 -12.05 18.39
CA TRP A 447 20.01 -12.60 18.77
C TRP A 447 19.81 -13.77 19.73
N ILE A 448 20.11 -14.96 19.25
CA ILE A 448 19.94 -16.20 20.01
C ILE A 448 21.32 -16.84 20.17
N VAL A 449 21.71 -17.13 21.40
CA VAL A 449 22.95 -17.85 21.70
C VAL A 449 22.62 -19.28 22.08
N SER A 450 23.13 -20.23 21.32
CA SER A 450 22.94 -21.64 21.58
C SER A 450 24.13 -22.25 22.32
N ARG A 451 23.82 -23.28 23.12
CA ARG A 451 24.81 -24.11 23.82
C ARG A 451 24.37 -25.58 23.73
N GLU A 452 25.30 -26.43 23.33
CA GLU A 452 25.11 -27.88 23.32
C GLU A 452 25.32 -28.46 24.73
N LEU A 453 24.43 -29.35 25.17
CA LEU A 453 24.53 -30.05 26.45
C LEU A 453 25.23 -31.40 26.25
N ASN A 454 26.27 -31.65 27.05
CA ASN A 454 27.09 -32.87 26.97
C ASN A 454 26.32 -34.19 27.22
N ASN A 455 25.12 -34.14 27.78
CA ASN A 455 24.30 -35.32 28.06
C ASN A 455 23.09 -35.35 27.12
N LYS A 456 23.09 -36.31 26.18
CA LYS A 456 21.98 -36.69 25.29
C LYS A 456 21.56 -35.68 24.20
N GLY A 457 22.47 -34.88 23.66
CA GLY A 457 22.19 -34.07 22.46
C GLY A 457 21.16 -32.95 22.65
N GLY A 458 20.85 -32.57 23.89
CA GLY A 458 19.98 -31.43 24.19
C GLY A 458 20.68 -30.11 23.92
N MET A 459 19.94 -29.10 23.47
CA MET A 459 20.45 -27.75 23.25
C MET A 459 19.74 -26.76 24.18
N VAL A 460 20.46 -25.75 24.67
CA VAL A 460 19.87 -24.60 25.37
C VAL A 460 20.00 -23.39 24.47
N LEU A 461 18.89 -22.65 24.31
CA LEU A 461 18.86 -21.38 23.58
C LEU A 461 18.68 -20.24 24.58
N VAL A 462 19.52 -19.22 24.47
CA VAL A 462 19.49 -18.03 25.30
C VAL A 462 19.29 -16.81 24.40
N VAL A 463 18.18 -16.10 24.54
CA VAL A 463 17.94 -14.83 23.86
C VAL A 463 18.66 -13.71 24.60
N MET A 464 19.47 -12.94 23.88
CA MET A 464 20.31 -11.88 24.45
C MET A 464 19.96 -10.51 23.89
N SER A 465 20.29 -9.45 24.63
CA SER A 465 20.09 -8.09 24.12
C SER A 465 21.11 -7.71 23.05
N PRO A 466 20.78 -6.77 22.15
CA PRO A 466 21.76 -6.19 21.23
C PRO A 466 22.99 -5.61 21.95
N PHE A 467 22.80 -5.03 23.14
CA PHE A 467 23.87 -4.46 23.95
C PHE A 467 24.84 -5.55 24.45
N GLU A 468 24.30 -6.62 25.04
CA GLU A 468 25.12 -7.73 25.55
C GLU A 468 25.89 -8.39 24.41
N VAL A 469 25.23 -8.63 23.27
CA VAL A 469 25.82 -9.24 22.08
C VAL A 469 26.93 -8.36 21.50
N SER A 470 26.69 -7.05 21.35
CA SER A 470 27.71 -6.11 20.87
C SER A 470 28.92 -6.08 21.81
N THR A 471 28.69 -6.13 23.11
CA THR A 471 29.78 -6.08 24.12
C THR A 471 30.58 -7.38 24.13
N LEU A 472 29.92 -8.52 23.94
CA LEU A 472 30.52 -9.85 24.05
C LEU A 472 30.95 -10.45 22.71
N LEU A 473 30.78 -9.75 21.60
CA LEU A 473 30.98 -10.30 20.25
C LEU A 473 32.37 -10.93 20.06
N GLU A 474 33.41 -10.28 20.58
CA GLU A 474 34.79 -10.79 20.53
C GLU A 474 34.99 -12.06 21.35
N ASP A 475 34.34 -12.17 22.51
CA ASP A 475 34.38 -13.35 23.37
C ASP A 475 33.57 -14.50 22.74
N ILE A 476 32.42 -14.19 22.13
CA ILE A 476 31.59 -15.17 21.38
C ILE A 476 32.39 -15.74 20.21
N ARG A 477 33.08 -14.90 19.42
CA ARG A 477 33.92 -15.33 18.29
C ARG A 477 35.00 -16.32 18.71
N LYS A 478 35.56 -16.17 19.91
CA LYS A 478 36.63 -17.03 20.46
C LYS A 478 36.11 -18.23 21.23
N SER A 479 34.83 -18.25 21.59
CA SER A 479 34.25 -19.30 22.40
C SER A 479 34.10 -20.60 21.63
N LYS A 480 34.36 -21.72 22.33
CA LYS A 480 34.11 -23.08 21.84
C LYS A 480 32.80 -23.67 22.38
N TYR A 481 32.15 -22.97 23.30
CA TYR A 481 31.00 -23.49 24.05
C TYR A 481 29.67 -22.94 23.57
N VAL A 482 29.66 -21.71 23.06
CA VAL A 482 28.44 -21.01 22.65
C VAL A 482 28.53 -20.57 21.20
N ARG A 483 27.36 -20.37 20.59
CA ARG A 483 27.25 -19.87 19.22
C ARG A 483 26.12 -18.87 19.12
N LEU A 484 26.39 -17.72 18.51
CA LEU A 484 25.39 -16.70 18.22
C LEU A 484 24.73 -16.99 16.88
N HIS A 485 23.41 -16.87 16.84
CA HIS A 485 22.54 -17.05 15.69
C HIS A 485 21.76 -15.75 15.45
N MET A 486 21.81 -15.28 14.20
CA MET A 486 20.88 -14.25 13.72
C MET A 486 19.54 -14.89 13.41
N TYR A 487 18.49 -14.34 13.99
CA TYR A 487 17.13 -14.83 13.84
C TYR A 487 16.17 -13.66 13.56
N ALA A 488 15.11 -13.92 12.82
CA ALA A 488 14.00 -13.01 12.67
C ALA A 488 12.71 -13.81 12.41
N PRO A 489 11.59 -13.48 13.06
CA PRO A 489 10.32 -14.18 12.84
C PRO A 489 9.80 -13.93 11.42
N ARG A 490 9.24 -14.96 10.78
CA ARG A 490 8.63 -14.83 9.44
C ARG A 490 7.30 -14.07 9.51
N THR A 491 7.33 -12.76 9.23
CA THR A 491 6.15 -11.88 9.29
C THR A 491 5.46 -11.65 7.95
N THR A 492 6.07 -12.07 6.85
CA THR A 492 5.51 -12.01 5.49
C THR A 492 5.73 -13.35 4.79
N GLN A 493 4.84 -13.72 3.86
CA GLN A 493 4.95 -14.99 3.14
C GLN A 493 6.23 -15.07 2.29
N ALA A 494 6.63 -13.98 1.63
CA ALA A 494 7.84 -13.92 0.82
C ALA A 494 9.17 -14.00 1.61
N MET A 495 9.14 -13.87 2.95
CA MET A 495 10.34 -13.93 3.77
C MET A 495 10.83 -15.38 3.90
N LYS A 496 12.14 -15.59 3.69
CA LYS A 496 12.77 -16.90 3.95
C LYS A 496 12.70 -17.25 5.44
N PRO A 497 12.58 -18.53 5.81
CA PRO A 497 12.61 -18.94 7.20
C PRO A 497 13.99 -18.80 7.84
N PHE A 498 14.01 -18.45 9.13
CA PHE A 498 15.22 -18.30 9.97
C PHE A 498 15.17 -19.21 11.20
N ASP A 499 14.12 -20.03 11.33
CA ASP A 499 13.80 -20.84 12.50
C ASP A 499 14.65 -22.13 12.61
N ASP A 500 15.39 -22.46 11.55
CA ASP A 500 16.47 -23.44 11.56
C ASP A 500 17.75 -22.93 12.25
N LEU A 501 17.82 -21.62 12.55
CA LEU A 501 18.96 -20.93 13.15
C LEU A 501 20.28 -21.09 12.36
N THR A 502 20.22 -21.37 11.06
CA THR A 502 21.43 -21.61 10.25
C THR A 502 21.84 -20.42 9.38
N PHE A 503 20.97 -19.39 9.24
CA PHE A 503 21.17 -18.25 8.33
C PHE A 503 22.53 -17.56 8.48
N TYR A 504 22.85 -17.09 9.70
CA TYR A 504 24.15 -16.48 9.99
C TYR A 504 24.56 -16.76 11.43
N CYS A 505 25.74 -17.36 11.59
CA CYS A 505 26.24 -17.84 12.86
C CYS A 505 27.64 -17.32 13.17
N VAL A 506 27.88 -16.97 14.43
CA VAL A 506 29.19 -16.55 14.95
C VAL A 506 29.54 -17.35 16.20
N PRO A 507 30.63 -18.15 16.21
CA PRO A 507 31.50 -18.48 15.08
C PRO A 507 30.77 -19.28 13.96
N PRO A 508 31.39 -19.50 12.78
CA PRO A 508 30.78 -20.26 11.68
C PRO A 508 30.48 -21.72 12.05
N LEU A 509 29.33 -22.24 11.60
CA LEU A 509 28.85 -23.60 11.92
C LEU A 509 29.80 -24.69 11.45
N SER A 510 30.20 -25.58 12.36
CA SER A 510 30.83 -26.85 12.01
C SER A 510 29.78 -27.84 11.48
N PRO A 511 30.17 -28.89 10.73
CA PRO A 511 29.26 -29.96 10.32
C PRO A 511 28.52 -30.62 11.51
N SER A 512 29.20 -30.79 12.65
CA SER A 512 28.59 -31.26 13.89
C SER A 512 27.54 -30.28 14.43
N GLY A 513 27.81 -28.97 14.40
CA GLY A 513 26.87 -27.95 14.84
C GLY A 513 25.62 -27.85 13.96
N ARG A 514 25.74 -28.09 12.65
CA ARG A 514 24.57 -28.19 11.75
C ARG A 514 23.69 -29.39 12.11
N THR A 515 24.30 -30.52 12.43
CA THR A 515 23.57 -31.73 12.85
C THR A 515 22.85 -31.50 14.18
N ALA A 516 23.51 -30.85 15.15
CA ALA A 516 22.91 -30.50 16.44
C ALA A 516 21.71 -29.54 16.31
N LEU A 517 21.79 -28.55 15.41
CA LEU A 517 20.67 -27.65 15.11
C LEU A 517 19.52 -28.35 14.34
N ALA A 518 19.85 -29.26 13.43
CA ALA A 518 18.85 -30.07 12.74
C ALA A 518 18.10 -31.00 13.72
N SER A 519 18.76 -31.42 14.80
CA SER A 519 18.13 -32.17 15.90
C SER A 519 17.40 -31.30 16.93
N LEU A 520 17.32 -29.97 16.73
CA LEU A 520 16.49 -29.12 17.59
C LEU A 520 15.04 -29.61 17.50
N SER A 521 14.47 -29.97 18.65
CA SER A 521 13.08 -30.45 18.73
C SER A 521 12.13 -29.43 18.11
N LEU A 522 11.18 -29.90 17.30
CA LEU A 522 10.15 -29.06 16.68
C LEU A 522 9.38 -28.24 17.73
N ASP A 523 9.16 -28.82 18.92
CA ASP A 523 8.64 -28.13 20.10
C ASP A 523 9.38 -26.81 20.43
N MET A 524 10.70 -26.86 20.64
CA MET A 524 11.50 -25.68 20.95
C MET A 524 11.44 -24.62 19.83
N ARG A 525 11.43 -25.05 18.56
CA ARG A 525 11.31 -24.14 17.42
C ARG A 525 9.94 -23.47 17.39
N SER A 526 8.86 -24.23 17.56
CA SER A 526 7.49 -23.72 17.62
C SER A 526 7.32 -22.72 18.76
N GLN A 527 7.82 -23.04 19.97
CA GLN A 527 7.76 -22.12 21.11
C GLN A 527 8.55 -20.84 20.86
N LEU A 528 9.77 -20.92 20.32
CA LEU A 528 10.56 -19.75 19.95
C LEU A 528 9.82 -18.86 18.94
N ASN A 529 9.26 -19.46 17.90
CA ASN A 529 8.53 -18.77 16.84
C ASN A 529 7.25 -18.08 17.37
N ILE A 530 6.52 -18.74 18.28
CA ILE A 530 5.38 -18.14 18.98
C ILE A 530 5.83 -16.88 19.74
N TRP A 531 6.88 -16.96 20.56
CA TRP A 531 7.34 -15.81 21.34
C TRP A 531 7.77 -14.65 20.45
N ALA A 532 8.48 -14.96 19.37
CA ALA A 532 9.00 -13.98 18.44
C ALA A 532 7.89 -13.28 17.63
N GLY A 533 6.71 -13.89 17.52
CA GLY A 533 5.58 -13.36 16.75
C GLY A 533 5.61 -13.73 15.28
N GLN A 534 6.08 -14.95 14.95
CA GLN A 534 6.06 -15.48 13.60
C GLN A 534 4.62 -15.70 13.11
N LEU A 535 4.32 -15.25 11.89
CA LEU A 535 2.95 -15.27 11.33
C LEU A 535 2.72 -16.36 10.31
N TYR A 536 3.77 -16.74 9.58
CA TYR A 536 3.73 -17.74 8.52
C TYR A 536 4.56 -18.96 8.92
N LEU A 537 4.06 -20.12 8.56
CA LEU A 537 4.68 -21.42 8.81
C LEU A 537 5.22 -21.97 7.48
N ASP A 538 6.29 -22.75 7.54
CA ASP A 538 6.99 -23.21 6.33
C ASP A 538 6.30 -24.36 5.64
N GLU A 539 5.79 -25.32 6.42
CA GLU A 539 5.20 -26.56 5.92
C GLU A 539 3.87 -26.84 6.64
N TYR A 540 2.96 -27.53 5.95
CA TYR A 540 1.66 -27.92 6.49
C TYR A 540 1.81 -28.83 7.73
N GLU A 541 2.84 -29.65 7.75
CA GLU A 541 3.21 -30.55 8.83
C GLU A 541 3.60 -29.77 10.10
N THR A 542 4.22 -28.59 9.95
CA THR A 542 4.51 -27.68 11.05
C THR A 542 3.23 -27.09 11.63
N TYR A 543 2.21 -26.83 10.80
CA TYR A 543 0.88 -26.42 11.25
C TYR A 543 0.21 -27.52 12.09
N LEU A 544 0.19 -28.76 11.59
CA LEU A 544 -0.40 -29.88 12.32
C LEU A 544 0.26 -30.06 13.69
N TYR A 545 1.60 -30.01 13.74
CA TYR A 545 2.33 -30.13 14.99
C TYR A 545 2.07 -28.97 15.94
N LEU A 546 2.01 -27.73 15.43
CA LEU A 546 1.67 -26.56 16.23
C LEU A 546 0.25 -26.69 16.84
N CYS A 547 -0.70 -27.23 16.09
CA CYS A 547 -2.05 -27.55 16.59
C CYS A 547 -2.00 -28.59 17.72
N LEU A 548 -1.21 -29.66 17.59
CA LEU A 548 -1.02 -30.64 18.68
C LEU A 548 -0.41 -29.99 19.93
N LEU A 549 0.62 -29.16 19.75
CA LEU A 549 1.32 -28.48 20.83
C LEU A 549 0.41 -27.52 21.62
N LEU A 550 -0.41 -26.75 20.91
CA LEU A 550 -1.37 -25.80 21.49
C LEU A 550 -2.68 -26.46 21.95
N GLY A 551 -2.94 -27.72 21.58
CA GLY A 551 -4.18 -28.42 21.89
C GLY A 551 -5.37 -27.93 21.05
N VAL A 552 -5.15 -27.49 19.82
CA VAL A 552 -6.19 -26.97 18.91
C VAL A 552 -6.54 -28.02 17.86
N SER A 553 -7.83 -28.22 17.59
CA SER A 553 -8.27 -29.16 16.56
C SER A 553 -7.91 -28.66 15.15
N SER A 554 -7.14 -29.47 14.41
CA SER A 554 -6.75 -29.21 13.01
C SER A 554 -7.76 -29.73 11.98
N SER A 555 -8.84 -30.37 12.41
CA SER A 555 -9.92 -30.90 11.54
C SER A 555 -11.27 -30.88 12.25
N GLU A 556 -12.36 -30.86 11.50
CA GLU A 556 -13.73 -30.95 12.02
C GLU A 556 -14.14 -32.39 12.36
N THR A 557 -13.43 -33.38 11.81
CA THR A 557 -13.79 -34.82 11.87
C THR A 557 -12.86 -35.64 12.76
N ALA A 558 -11.96 -35.00 13.51
CA ALA A 558 -10.85 -35.66 14.21
C ALA A 558 -11.25 -36.57 15.40
N GLY A 559 -12.54 -36.88 15.61
CA GLY A 559 -12.97 -37.86 16.61
C GLY A 559 -12.75 -37.46 18.08
N TYR A 560 -12.37 -36.21 18.35
CA TYR A 560 -12.24 -35.69 19.72
C TYR A 560 -13.60 -35.72 20.43
N SER A 561 -13.62 -36.16 21.70
CA SER A 561 -14.88 -36.33 22.42
C SER A 561 -15.48 -35.00 22.91
N SER A 562 -14.69 -33.93 22.99
CA SER A 562 -15.13 -32.58 23.35
C SER A 562 -14.19 -31.53 22.76
N VAL A 563 -14.76 -30.53 22.08
CA VAL A 563 -14.04 -29.40 21.47
C VAL A 563 -14.72 -28.10 21.89
N GLN A 564 -13.94 -27.12 22.38
CA GLN A 564 -14.45 -25.80 22.79
C GLN A 564 -14.73 -24.90 21.58
N GLY A 565 -15.43 -23.77 21.78
CA GLY A 565 -15.81 -22.84 20.71
C GLY A 565 -14.63 -22.16 19.99
N ASP A 566 -13.46 -22.12 20.62
CA ASP A 566 -12.19 -21.67 20.05
C ASP A 566 -11.36 -22.84 19.45
N ARG A 567 -11.97 -24.02 19.35
CA ARG A 567 -11.39 -25.29 18.90
C ARG A 567 -10.32 -25.89 19.78
N PHE A 568 -10.16 -25.41 21.01
CA PHE A 568 -9.31 -26.07 21.98
C PHE A 568 -9.91 -27.42 22.42
N VAL A 569 -9.06 -28.44 22.56
CA VAL A 569 -9.41 -29.79 23.01
C VAL A 569 -8.95 -29.96 24.46
N PRO A 570 -9.87 -29.98 25.44
CA PRO A 570 -9.54 -30.22 26.84
C PRO A 570 -8.89 -31.57 27.04
N ARG A 571 -8.09 -31.71 28.10
CA ARG A 571 -7.33 -32.93 28.39
C ARG A 571 -8.16 -34.22 28.38
N THR A 572 -9.40 -34.18 28.86
CA THR A 572 -10.32 -35.33 28.87
C THR A 572 -10.81 -35.75 27.48
N GLY A 573 -10.68 -34.88 26.48
CA GLY A 573 -11.15 -35.12 25.11
C GLY A 573 -10.05 -35.37 24.08
N ARG A 574 -8.79 -35.42 24.52
CA ARG A 574 -7.63 -35.68 23.66
C ARG A 574 -7.55 -37.16 23.31
N ILE A 575 -7.09 -37.42 22.09
CA ILE A 575 -6.78 -38.75 21.58
C ILE A 575 -5.48 -38.67 20.77
N GLY A 576 -4.76 -39.79 20.67
CA GLY A 576 -3.54 -39.89 19.87
C GLY A 576 -2.40 -38.98 20.38
N GLU A 577 -1.59 -38.47 19.46
CA GLU A 577 -0.36 -37.71 19.77
C GLU A 577 -0.61 -36.42 20.58
N MET A 578 -1.83 -35.87 20.56
CA MET A 578 -2.17 -34.67 21.32
C MET A 578 -2.13 -34.90 22.84
N GLU A 579 -2.35 -36.14 23.30
CA GLU A 579 -2.28 -36.49 24.73
C GLU A 579 -0.85 -36.35 25.27
N ASP A 580 0.16 -36.70 24.45
CA ASP A 580 1.56 -36.70 24.85
C ASP A 580 2.27 -35.35 24.59
N VAL A 581 1.84 -34.61 23.57
CA VAL A 581 2.56 -33.41 23.07
C VAL A 581 1.98 -32.11 23.57
N CYS A 582 0.67 -32.04 23.87
CA CYS A 582 0.03 -30.77 24.22
C CYS A 582 0.56 -30.21 25.55
N LEU A 583 0.97 -28.94 25.54
CA LEU A 583 1.59 -28.30 26.71
C LEU A 583 0.59 -27.76 27.74
N PHE A 584 -0.67 -27.58 27.35
CA PHE A 584 -1.65 -26.82 28.14
C PHE A 584 -2.80 -27.72 28.61
N ASP A 585 -3.34 -27.48 29.80
CA ASP A 585 -4.59 -28.07 30.27
C ASP A 585 -5.80 -27.20 29.89
N GLU A 586 -5.60 -25.89 29.72
CA GLU A 586 -6.61 -24.87 29.35
C GLU A 586 -6.19 -24.11 28.08
N SER A 587 -7.14 -23.48 27.39
CA SER A 587 -6.88 -22.82 26.11
C SER A 587 -5.88 -21.65 26.23
N PRO A 588 -4.72 -21.69 25.53
CA PRO A 588 -3.75 -20.60 25.55
C PRO A 588 -4.12 -19.47 24.57
N LEU A 589 -5.18 -19.62 23.78
CA LEU A 589 -5.41 -18.80 22.58
C LEU A 589 -5.69 -17.33 22.90
N THR A 590 -6.39 -17.02 23.99
CA THR A 590 -6.65 -15.63 24.42
C THR A 590 -5.34 -14.91 24.75
N LEU A 591 -4.46 -15.59 25.47
CA LEU A 591 -3.16 -15.04 25.87
C LEU A 591 -2.23 -14.89 24.66
N LEU A 592 -2.23 -15.86 23.75
CA LEU A 592 -1.46 -15.78 22.51
C LEU A 592 -1.99 -14.66 21.61
N LYS A 593 -3.30 -14.45 21.49
CA LYS A 593 -3.86 -13.28 20.78
C LYS A 593 -3.34 -11.97 21.34
N MET A 594 -3.22 -11.85 22.67
CA MET A 594 -2.64 -10.68 23.33
C MET A 594 -1.15 -10.52 22.97
N LEU A 595 -0.35 -11.59 23.03
CA LEU A 595 1.06 -11.58 22.62
C LEU A 595 1.22 -11.12 21.17
N PHE A 596 0.47 -11.71 20.25
CA PHE A 596 0.53 -11.35 18.82
C PHE A 596 0.04 -9.93 18.58
N GLY A 597 -0.99 -9.47 19.30
CA GLY A 597 -1.43 -8.06 19.29
C GLY A 597 -0.30 -7.11 19.67
N LEU A 598 0.43 -7.39 20.74
CA LEU A 598 1.58 -6.60 21.20
C LEU A 598 2.76 -6.64 20.21
N ARG A 599 3.06 -7.82 19.65
CA ARG A 599 4.12 -7.98 18.62
C ARG A 599 3.79 -7.23 17.34
N ARG A 600 2.51 -7.14 16.98
CA ARG A 600 2.02 -6.47 15.75
C ARG A 600 1.70 -5.00 15.93
N LYS A 601 1.65 -4.50 17.18
CA LYS A 601 1.42 -3.08 17.49
C LYS A 601 0.21 -2.49 16.76
N GLY A 602 -0.90 -3.22 16.77
CA GLY A 602 -2.16 -2.81 16.13
C GLY A 602 -2.33 -3.23 14.66
N MET A 603 -1.30 -3.73 13.99
CA MET A 603 -1.47 -4.29 12.63
C MET A 603 -2.27 -5.60 12.67
N SER A 604 -3.27 -5.71 11.79
CA SER A 604 -4.03 -6.95 11.62
C SER A 604 -3.11 -8.10 11.19
N TYR A 605 -3.35 -9.28 11.77
CA TYR A 605 -2.68 -10.52 11.43
C TYR A 605 -3.67 -11.66 11.19
N GLN A 606 -4.98 -11.37 11.14
CA GLN A 606 -6.03 -12.40 11.12
C GLN A 606 -5.98 -13.31 9.89
N GLN A 607 -5.45 -12.83 8.77
CA GLN A 607 -5.36 -13.57 7.51
C GLN A 607 -4.11 -14.45 7.40
N THR A 608 -3.15 -14.34 8.33
CA THR A 608 -1.92 -15.15 8.30
C THR A 608 -2.17 -16.58 8.82
N HIS A 609 -1.21 -17.49 8.64
CA HIS A 609 -1.35 -18.88 9.11
C HIS A 609 -1.60 -18.91 10.62
N VAL A 610 -0.75 -18.26 11.41
CA VAL A 610 -0.93 -18.20 12.87
C VAL A 610 -2.17 -17.39 13.26
N GLY A 611 -2.52 -16.35 12.48
CA GLY A 611 -3.77 -15.61 12.67
C GLY A 611 -5.01 -16.50 12.56
N LYS A 612 -5.08 -17.32 11.50
CA LYS A 612 -6.15 -18.29 11.28
C LYS A 612 -6.22 -19.31 12.43
N ILE A 613 -5.09 -19.87 12.87
CA ILE A 613 -5.02 -20.80 14.02
C ILE A 613 -5.60 -20.16 15.29
N LEU A 614 -5.15 -18.95 15.64
CA LEU A 614 -5.60 -18.26 16.85
C LEU A 614 -7.10 -17.92 16.81
N HIS A 615 -7.67 -17.68 15.62
CA HIS A 615 -9.09 -17.38 15.43
C HIS A 615 -9.92 -18.61 15.06
N ALA A 616 -9.44 -19.82 15.41
CA ALA A 616 -10.16 -21.08 15.23
C ALA A 616 -10.53 -21.39 13.76
N ARG A 617 -9.77 -20.89 12.79
CA ARG A 617 -9.92 -21.19 11.35
C ARG A 617 -8.97 -22.32 10.95
N LEU A 618 -9.43 -23.21 10.06
CA LEU A 618 -8.57 -24.25 9.50
C LEU A 618 -7.62 -23.69 8.46
N LEU A 619 -6.48 -24.36 8.36
CA LEU A 619 -5.59 -24.30 7.21
C LEU A 619 -5.69 -25.61 6.44
N SER A 620 -5.72 -25.49 5.12
CA SER A 620 -5.61 -26.57 4.15
C SER A 620 -4.16 -26.69 3.66
N ARG A 621 -3.86 -27.75 2.89
CA ARG A 621 -2.54 -27.89 2.27
C ARG A 621 -2.29 -26.84 1.19
N GLU A 622 -3.35 -26.40 0.51
CA GLU A 622 -3.32 -25.33 -0.51
C GLU A 622 -2.86 -23.99 0.06
N ASP A 623 -3.08 -23.72 1.36
CA ASP A 623 -2.57 -22.50 2.01
C ASP A 623 -1.02 -22.47 2.09
N PHE A 624 -0.34 -23.59 1.79
CA PHE A 624 1.11 -23.75 1.81
C PHE A 624 1.72 -24.01 0.42
N GLU A 625 0.89 -24.11 -0.61
CA GLU A 625 1.32 -24.29 -1.99
C GLU A 625 1.40 -22.90 -2.66
N GLU A 626 2.60 -22.51 -3.12
CA GLU A 626 2.80 -21.32 -3.98
C GLU A 626 2.57 -21.67 -5.46
#